data_AF-A0A8S1ZHA4-F1
#
_entry.id   AF-A0A8S1ZHA4-F1
#
_cell.length_a   1.000
_cell.length_b   1.000
_cell.length_c   1.000
_cell.angle_alpha   90.00
_cell.angle_beta   90.00
_cell.angle_gamma   90.00
#
_symmetry.space_group_name_H-M   'P 1'
#
loop_
_entity.id
_entity.type
_entity.pdbx_description
1 polymer ?
#
loop_
_entity_poly.entity_id
_entity_poly.type
_entity_poly.pdbx_seq_one_letter_code
_entity_poly.pdbx_strand_id
1 'polypeptide(L)'
;MEDLAHPYVPRDLKLPGYVPISMSMSSIVAIYLGSSLLVVFLVWLLFGRKKKAKVEKLLMCWFAFSGLTHIILEGYFVFSPEFFKDNTSAYLAEVWKEYSKGDSRYAGRDSAVVSVEGITAVIVGPACLLAIYAIAKEKSYSYVLQLAISVGQLYGCLVYFITAILEGDNFATNSFYYYSYYIGANGWWVLIPSLISFRCWNKICAAANNNVEIKTKKKTR
;
A
#
# COMPACT_ATOMS: atom_id res chain seq x y z
N MET A 1 -35.70 9.92 7.67
CA MET A 1 -34.53 9.69 8.55
C MET A 1 -33.62 10.87 8.33
N GLU A 2 -33.37 11.68 9.37
CA GLU A 2 -32.34 12.73 9.27
C GLU A 2 -30.99 12.07 9.02
N ASP A 3 -30.25 12.58 8.04
CA ASP A 3 -28.87 12.17 7.82
C ASP A 3 -28.04 12.58 9.03
N LEU A 4 -27.45 11.59 9.73
CA LEU A 4 -26.57 11.84 10.86
C LEU A 4 -25.35 12.64 10.40
N ALA A 5 -24.96 13.65 11.18
CA ALA A 5 -23.76 14.43 10.93
C ALA A 5 -22.50 13.54 11.00
N HIS A 6 -21.62 13.66 10.02
CA HIS A 6 -20.36 12.91 9.96
C HIS A 6 -19.12 13.81 10.22
N PRO A 7 -17.97 13.23 10.62
CA PRO A 7 -16.76 13.99 10.91
C PRO A 7 -16.01 14.47 9.66
N TYR A 8 -16.27 13.85 8.50
CA TYR A 8 -15.51 14.03 7.26
C TYR A 8 -15.64 15.42 6.63
N VAL A 9 -14.69 15.73 5.75
CA VAL A 9 -14.56 17.01 5.05
C VAL A 9 -14.67 16.79 3.54
N PRO A 10 -15.49 17.58 2.81
CA PRO A 10 -16.29 18.68 3.31
C PRO A 10 -17.53 18.21 4.11
N ARG A 11 -18.08 19.09 4.95
CA ARG A 11 -19.15 18.75 5.91
C ARG A 11 -20.52 18.54 5.26
N ASP A 12 -20.67 18.93 4.01
CA ASP A 12 -21.86 18.76 3.18
C ASP A 12 -21.83 17.48 2.33
N LEU A 13 -20.78 16.66 2.45
CA LEU A 13 -20.69 15.34 1.83
C LEU A 13 -21.93 14.50 2.18
N LYS A 14 -22.47 13.79 1.19
CA LYS A 14 -23.69 13.00 1.36
C LYS A 14 -23.36 11.56 1.66
N LEU A 15 -23.51 11.17 2.92
CA LEU A 15 -23.30 9.80 3.42
C LEU A 15 -24.59 9.24 4.03
N PRO A 16 -25.61 8.92 3.22
CA PRO A 16 -26.88 8.43 3.73
C PRO A 16 -26.68 7.11 4.47
N GLY A 17 -27.20 7.00 5.69
CA GLY A 17 -27.02 5.83 6.54
C GLY A 17 -25.63 5.73 7.18
N TYR A 18 -24.88 6.84 7.27
CA TYR A 18 -23.63 6.91 8.02
C TYR A 18 -23.81 6.41 9.46
N VAL A 19 -22.92 5.51 9.87
CA VAL A 19 -22.83 5.00 11.24
C VAL A 19 -21.49 5.44 11.84
N PRO A 20 -21.50 6.17 12.98
CA PRO A 20 -20.29 6.57 13.67
C PRO A 20 -19.38 5.40 14.00
N ILE A 21 -18.07 5.70 14.02
CA ILE A 21 -17.06 4.75 14.47
C ILE A 21 -17.33 4.35 15.93
N SER A 22 -17.28 3.05 16.21
CA SER A 22 -17.47 2.47 17.54
C SER A 22 -16.13 2.13 18.20
N MET A 23 -15.10 1.82 17.41
CA MET A 23 -13.77 1.48 17.90
C MET A 23 -12.93 2.73 18.19
N SER A 24 -12.13 2.67 19.26
CA SER A 24 -11.17 3.73 19.54
C SER A 24 -10.01 3.72 18.54
N MET A 25 -9.47 4.89 18.22
CA MET A 25 -8.30 5.03 17.34
C MET A 25 -7.12 4.16 17.80
N SER A 26 -6.84 4.12 19.11
CA SER A 26 -5.74 3.33 19.65
C SER A 26 -5.95 1.83 19.45
N SER A 27 -7.18 1.33 19.62
CA SER A 27 -7.51 -0.07 19.32
C SER A 27 -7.29 -0.40 17.85
N ILE A 28 -7.73 0.48 16.94
CA ILE A 28 -7.58 0.30 15.49
C ILE A 28 -6.11 0.21 15.11
N VAL A 29 -5.31 1.18 15.57
CA VAL A 29 -3.87 1.26 15.31
C VAL A 29 -3.12 0.07 15.93
N ALA A 30 -3.49 -0.34 17.16
CA ALA A 30 -2.85 -1.47 17.83
C ALA A 30 -3.06 -2.79 17.08
N ILE A 31 -4.28 -3.05 16.59
CA ILE A 31 -4.58 -4.25 15.79
C ILE A 31 -3.84 -4.20 14.45
N TYR A 32 -3.79 -3.03 13.81
CA TYR A 32 -3.11 -2.85 12.53
C TYR A 32 -1.61 -3.12 12.67
N LEU A 33 -0.96 -2.47 13.63
CA LEU A 33 0.47 -2.63 13.90
C LEU A 33 0.78 -4.06 14.38
N GLY A 34 -0.02 -4.62 15.27
CA GLY A 34 0.14 -5.99 15.76
C GLY A 34 0.06 -7.01 14.62
N SER A 35 -0.93 -6.87 13.74
CA SER A 35 -1.09 -7.75 12.55
C SER A 35 0.07 -7.58 11.57
N SER A 36 0.51 -6.34 11.34
CA SER A 36 1.65 -6.03 10.46
C SER A 36 2.95 -6.63 10.96
N LEU A 37 3.23 -6.49 12.26
CA LEU A 37 4.40 -7.07 12.91
C LEU A 37 4.35 -8.60 12.89
N LEU A 38 3.16 -9.19 13.07
CA LEU A 38 2.97 -10.64 12.96
C LEU A 38 3.31 -11.14 11.55
N VAL A 39 2.83 -10.46 10.49
CA VAL A 39 3.19 -10.80 9.10
C VAL A 39 4.71 -10.76 8.89
N VAL A 40 5.35 -9.67 9.30
CA VAL A 40 6.81 -9.50 9.18
C VAL A 40 7.55 -10.62 9.93
N PHE A 41 7.11 -10.94 11.15
CA PHE A 41 7.67 -11.99 11.97
C PHE A 41 7.53 -13.38 11.32
N LEU A 42 6.34 -13.72 10.82
CA LEU A 42 6.09 -15.01 10.16
C LEU A 42 6.93 -15.17 8.89
N VAL A 43 7.01 -14.14 8.04
CA VAL A 43 7.86 -14.15 6.85
C VAL A 43 9.32 -14.29 7.22
N TRP A 44 9.76 -13.56 8.25
CA TRP A 44 11.12 -13.68 8.77
C TRP A 44 11.41 -15.08 9.32
N LEU A 45 10.48 -15.76 9.99
CA LEU A 45 10.69 -17.14 10.44
C LEU A 45 10.76 -18.14 9.27
N LEU A 46 9.82 -18.04 8.31
CA LEU A 46 9.72 -18.96 7.18
C LEU A 46 10.93 -18.88 6.24
N PHE A 47 11.47 -17.67 6.03
CA PHE A 47 12.58 -17.43 5.10
C PHE A 47 13.90 -17.08 5.78
N GLY A 48 13.89 -16.78 7.08
CA GLY A 48 15.07 -16.43 7.88
C GLY A 48 16.03 -17.58 8.10
N ARG A 49 15.53 -18.82 8.15
CA ARG A 49 16.36 -20.04 8.26
C ARG A 49 17.13 -20.38 6.98
N LYS A 50 16.75 -19.79 5.84
CA LYS A 50 17.46 -19.99 4.55
C LYS A 50 18.69 -19.09 4.49
N LYS A 51 19.77 -19.57 3.85
CA LYS A 51 21.01 -18.81 3.56
C LYS A 51 20.78 -17.72 2.48
N LYS A 52 19.83 -16.81 2.70
CA LYS A 52 19.61 -15.62 1.87
C LYS A 52 20.20 -14.38 2.53
N ALA A 53 20.64 -13.43 1.70
CA ALA A 53 21.12 -12.13 2.16
C ALA A 53 20.03 -11.41 2.97
N LYS A 54 20.43 -10.66 4.00
CA LYS A 54 19.51 -9.93 4.90
C LYS A 54 18.57 -9.00 4.12
N VAL A 55 19.06 -8.33 3.08
CA VAL A 55 18.25 -7.43 2.25
C VAL A 55 17.12 -8.18 1.54
N GLU A 56 17.38 -9.36 0.98
CA GLU A 56 16.33 -10.15 0.32
C GLU A 56 15.23 -10.55 1.31
N LYS A 57 15.59 -10.86 2.57
CA LYS A 57 14.62 -11.15 3.64
C LYS A 57 13.77 -9.92 3.99
N LEU A 58 14.40 -8.76 4.12
CA LEU A 58 13.68 -7.50 4.38
C LEU A 58 12.73 -7.15 3.23
N LEU A 59 13.16 -7.34 1.97
CA LEU A 59 12.31 -7.14 0.80
C LEU A 59 11.11 -8.09 0.81
N MET A 60 11.32 -9.36 1.15
CA MET A 60 10.21 -10.32 1.30
C MET A 60 9.23 -9.90 2.40
N CYS A 61 9.71 -9.39 3.54
CA CYS A 61 8.83 -8.86 4.59
C CYS A 61 8.04 -7.64 4.10
N TRP A 62 8.69 -6.71 3.39
CA TRP A 62 8.04 -5.54 2.79
C TRP A 62 6.96 -5.94 1.80
N PHE A 63 7.28 -6.81 0.82
CA PHE A 63 6.31 -7.24 -0.18
C PHE A 63 5.18 -8.08 0.42
N ALA A 64 5.41 -8.82 1.50
CA ALA A 64 4.33 -9.51 2.22
C ALA A 64 3.38 -8.53 2.89
N PHE A 65 3.93 -7.58 3.63
CA PHE A 65 3.16 -6.53 4.28
C PHE A 65 2.37 -5.71 3.25
N SER A 66 3.04 -5.17 2.23
CA SER A 66 2.43 -4.39 1.15
C SER A 66 1.38 -5.20 0.40
N GLY A 67 1.68 -6.45 0.01
CA GLY A 67 0.74 -7.30 -0.72
C GLY A 67 -0.55 -7.58 0.06
N LEU A 68 -0.44 -7.85 1.36
CA LEU A 68 -1.59 -8.08 2.22
C LEU A 68 -2.37 -6.80 2.52
N THR A 69 -1.69 -5.66 2.68
CA THR A 69 -2.37 -4.35 2.79
C THR A 69 -3.21 -4.08 1.55
N HIS A 70 -2.64 -4.22 0.35
CA HIS A 70 -3.37 -4.01 -0.90
C HIS A 70 -4.56 -4.97 -1.04
N ILE A 71 -4.37 -6.27 -0.78
CA ILE A 71 -5.43 -7.26 -0.98
C ILE A 71 -6.54 -7.14 0.08
N ILE A 72 -6.18 -6.99 1.36
CA ILE A 72 -7.13 -7.07 2.47
C ILE A 72 -7.73 -5.70 2.78
N LEU A 73 -6.89 -4.69 3.03
CA LEU A 73 -7.38 -3.36 3.42
C LEU A 73 -7.97 -2.64 2.22
N GLU A 74 -7.15 -2.40 1.19
CA GLU A 74 -7.57 -1.62 0.01
C GLU A 74 -8.63 -2.40 -0.78
N GLY A 75 -8.48 -3.73 -0.92
CA GLY A 75 -9.50 -4.59 -1.49
C GLY A 75 -10.84 -4.50 -0.76
N TYR A 76 -10.85 -4.50 0.58
CA TYR A 76 -12.09 -4.30 1.33
C TYR A 76 -12.72 -2.94 1.02
N PHE A 77 -11.94 -1.86 0.99
CA PHE A 77 -12.44 -0.53 0.64
C PHE A 77 -13.05 -0.50 -0.77
N VAL A 78 -12.38 -1.08 -1.75
CA VAL A 78 -12.82 -1.09 -3.15
C VAL A 78 -14.13 -1.85 -3.30
N PHE A 79 -14.23 -3.04 -2.70
CA PHE A 79 -15.35 -3.97 -2.86
C PHE A 79 -16.46 -3.81 -1.81
N SER A 80 -16.29 -2.95 -0.81
CA SER A 80 -17.30 -2.60 0.19
C SER A 80 -17.63 -1.11 0.13
N PRO A 81 -18.27 -0.62 -0.95
CA PRO A 81 -18.49 0.81 -1.17
C PRO A 81 -19.32 1.50 -0.08
N GLU A 82 -20.12 0.73 0.66
CA GLU A 82 -20.98 1.21 1.74
C GLU A 82 -20.40 0.92 3.15
N PHE A 83 -19.09 0.75 3.29
CA PHE A 83 -18.44 0.44 4.58
C PHE A 83 -18.81 1.44 5.71
N PHE A 84 -19.10 2.69 5.36
CA PHE A 84 -19.51 3.73 6.32
C PHE A 84 -20.89 3.49 6.93
N LYS A 85 -21.70 2.58 6.37
CA LYS A 85 -23.01 2.15 6.89
C LYS A 85 -22.91 0.95 7.84
N ASP A 86 -21.74 0.31 7.95
CA ASP A 86 -21.58 -0.86 8.80
C ASP A 86 -21.84 -0.51 10.27
N ASN A 87 -22.77 -1.22 10.91
CA ASN A 87 -23.09 -1.10 12.33
C ASN A 87 -22.64 -2.32 13.14
N THR A 88 -21.97 -3.27 12.50
CA THR A 88 -21.51 -4.52 13.14
C THR A 88 -20.19 -4.34 13.86
N SER A 89 -19.54 -3.18 13.69
CA SER A 89 -18.19 -2.90 14.18
C SER A 89 -17.16 -3.84 13.55
N ALA A 90 -17.37 -4.21 12.28
CA ALA A 90 -16.39 -4.98 11.53
C ALA A 90 -15.07 -4.19 11.44
N TYR A 91 -13.96 -4.80 11.85
CA TYR A 91 -12.66 -4.11 11.96
C TYR A 91 -12.27 -3.35 10.68
N LEU A 92 -12.45 -3.95 9.50
CA LEU A 92 -12.08 -3.32 8.23
C LEU A 92 -12.95 -2.09 7.92
N ALA A 93 -14.25 -2.11 8.26
CA ALA A 93 -15.10 -0.93 8.14
C ALA A 93 -14.64 0.18 9.08
N GLU A 94 -14.32 -0.17 10.32
CA GLU A 94 -13.85 0.77 11.35
C GLU A 94 -12.50 1.40 10.98
N VAL A 95 -11.57 0.60 10.42
CA VAL A 95 -10.29 1.11 9.88
C VAL A 95 -10.54 2.16 8.80
N TRP A 96 -11.43 1.90 7.85
CA TRP A 96 -11.68 2.84 6.76
C TRP A 96 -12.48 4.06 7.21
N LYS A 97 -13.38 3.91 8.19
CA LYS A 97 -14.04 5.06 8.83
C LYS A 97 -13.04 5.94 9.56
N GLU A 98 -12.05 5.36 10.25
CA GLU A 98 -10.97 6.10 10.92
C GLU A 98 -10.03 6.76 9.92
N TYR A 99 -9.55 6.00 8.93
CA TYR A 99 -8.64 6.51 7.91
C TYR A 99 -9.28 7.64 7.09
N SER A 100 -10.59 7.58 6.88
CA SER A 100 -11.34 8.66 6.22
C SER A 100 -11.32 9.99 6.99
N LYS A 101 -10.91 10.02 8.26
CA LYS A 101 -10.66 11.29 8.96
C LYS A 101 -9.35 11.96 8.53
N GLY A 102 -8.38 11.14 8.11
CA GLY A 102 -7.14 11.52 7.42
C GLY A 102 -7.40 11.96 6.00
N ASP A 103 -8.23 11.19 5.29
CA ASP A 103 -8.59 11.45 3.91
C ASP A 103 -10.05 11.11 3.62
N SER A 104 -10.90 12.13 3.67
CA SER A 104 -12.34 11.97 3.51
C SER A 104 -12.76 11.52 2.10
N ARG A 105 -11.84 11.57 1.12
CA ARG A 105 -12.06 11.05 -0.23
C ARG A 105 -12.35 9.54 -0.23
N TYR A 106 -11.90 8.79 0.79
CA TYR A 106 -12.27 7.39 0.95
C TYR A 106 -13.76 7.23 1.31
N ALA A 107 -14.25 7.94 2.32
CA ALA A 107 -15.67 7.95 2.66
C ALA A 107 -16.52 8.48 1.49
N GLY A 108 -16.04 9.53 0.82
CA GLY A 108 -16.69 10.14 -0.34
C GLY A 108 -16.55 9.34 -1.65
N ARG A 109 -15.82 8.22 -1.64
CA ARG A 109 -15.61 7.35 -2.81
C ARG A 109 -15.07 8.13 -4.02
N ASP A 110 -14.09 8.99 -3.79
CA ASP A 110 -13.44 9.74 -4.87
C ASP A 110 -12.95 8.81 -5.99
N SER A 111 -13.17 9.23 -7.23
CA SER A 111 -12.89 8.42 -8.41
C SER A 111 -11.40 8.10 -8.57
N ALA A 112 -10.50 9.02 -8.24
CA ALA A 112 -9.07 8.78 -8.36
C ALA A 112 -8.59 7.83 -7.26
N VAL A 113 -9.03 8.05 -6.01
CA VAL A 113 -8.72 7.15 -4.89
C VAL A 113 -9.24 5.74 -5.18
N VAL A 114 -10.53 5.58 -5.49
CA VAL A 114 -11.11 4.25 -5.80
C VAL A 114 -10.41 3.55 -6.96
N SER A 115 -10.00 4.31 -7.99
CA SER A 115 -9.29 3.73 -9.14
C SER A 115 -7.89 3.26 -8.79
N VAL A 116 -7.12 4.07 -8.07
CA VAL A 116 -5.76 3.71 -7.63
C VAL A 116 -5.82 2.50 -6.72
N GLU A 117 -6.70 2.53 -5.71
CA GLU A 117 -6.87 1.44 -4.74
C GLU A 117 -7.39 0.16 -5.39
N GLY A 118 -8.24 0.29 -6.42
CA GLY A 118 -8.72 -0.84 -7.21
C GLY A 118 -7.57 -1.54 -7.94
N ILE A 119 -6.71 -0.76 -8.60
CA ILE A 119 -5.53 -1.28 -9.29
C ILE A 119 -4.55 -1.91 -8.30
N THR A 120 -4.30 -1.26 -7.15
CA THR A 120 -3.39 -1.80 -6.15
C THR A 120 -3.92 -3.11 -5.56
N ALA A 121 -5.20 -3.18 -5.22
CA ALA A 121 -5.81 -4.38 -4.66
C ALA A 121 -5.76 -5.59 -5.62
N VAL A 122 -6.09 -5.38 -6.90
CA VAL A 122 -6.25 -6.50 -7.86
C VAL A 122 -4.99 -6.84 -8.67
N ILE A 123 -4.05 -5.91 -8.81
CA ILE A 123 -2.82 -6.10 -9.60
C ILE A 123 -1.59 -6.04 -8.71
N VAL A 124 -1.39 -4.94 -7.99
CA VAL A 124 -0.14 -4.69 -7.24
C VAL A 124 -0.02 -5.65 -6.05
N GLY A 125 -1.10 -5.88 -5.30
CA GLY A 125 -1.14 -6.80 -4.17
C GLY A 125 -0.74 -8.23 -4.54
N PRO A 126 -1.39 -8.87 -5.53
CA PRO A 126 -0.98 -10.17 -6.05
C PRO A 126 0.44 -10.18 -6.61
N ALA A 127 0.87 -9.12 -7.29
CA ALA A 127 2.23 -9.00 -7.80
C ALA A 127 3.27 -8.95 -6.67
N CYS A 128 2.97 -8.30 -5.54
CA CYS A 128 3.81 -8.31 -4.34
C CYS A 128 4.00 -9.74 -3.81
N LEU A 129 2.95 -10.55 -3.74
CA LEU A 129 3.06 -11.96 -3.35
C LEU A 129 3.89 -12.78 -4.34
N LEU A 130 3.75 -12.51 -5.64
CA LEU A 130 4.61 -13.10 -6.67
C LEU A 130 6.07 -12.67 -6.52
N ALA A 131 6.35 -11.44 -6.09
CA ALA A 131 7.70 -10.95 -5.83
C ALA A 131 8.37 -11.74 -4.70
N ILE A 132 7.63 -12.06 -3.63
CA ILE A 132 8.12 -12.96 -2.56
C ILE A 132 8.53 -14.31 -3.13
N TYR A 133 7.68 -14.92 -3.97
CA TYR A 133 8.01 -16.18 -4.63
C TYR A 133 9.26 -16.06 -5.53
N ALA A 134 9.34 -14.99 -6.33
CA ALA A 134 10.46 -14.73 -7.24
C ALA A 134 11.79 -14.56 -6.49
N ILE A 135 11.79 -13.84 -5.36
CA ILE A 135 12.94 -13.70 -4.46
C ILE A 135 13.27 -15.05 -3.81
N ALA A 136 12.26 -15.76 -3.31
CA ALA A 136 12.43 -17.04 -2.62
C ALA A 136 13.09 -18.09 -3.52
N LYS A 137 12.67 -18.14 -4.79
CA LYS A 137 13.10 -19.12 -5.80
C LYS A 137 14.16 -18.60 -6.77
N GLU A 138 14.69 -17.40 -6.52
CA GLU A 138 15.79 -16.82 -7.30
C GLU A 138 15.48 -16.76 -8.80
N LYS A 139 14.24 -16.37 -9.11
CA LYS A 139 13.78 -16.27 -10.50
C LYS A 139 14.48 -15.10 -11.19
N SER A 140 14.83 -15.29 -12.47
CA SER A 140 15.54 -14.28 -13.28
C SER A 140 14.78 -12.95 -13.39
N TYR A 141 13.45 -13.00 -13.36
CA TYR A 141 12.59 -11.81 -13.43
C TYR A 141 12.39 -11.11 -12.07
N SER A 142 13.03 -11.57 -10.98
CA SER A 142 12.80 -11.03 -9.63
C SER A 142 13.04 -9.52 -9.54
N TYR A 143 14.18 -9.02 -10.02
CA TYR A 143 14.47 -7.58 -9.98
C TYR A 143 13.55 -6.75 -10.89
N VAL A 144 13.17 -7.29 -12.05
CA VAL A 144 12.24 -6.61 -12.98
C VAL A 144 10.87 -6.49 -12.36
N LEU A 145 10.38 -7.56 -11.73
CA LEU A 145 9.08 -7.56 -11.04
C LEU A 145 9.07 -6.58 -9.86
N GLN A 146 10.11 -6.58 -9.03
CA GLN A 146 10.25 -5.62 -7.93
C GLN A 146 10.24 -4.18 -8.43
N LEU A 147 10.99 -3.87 -9.49
CA LEU A 147 11.01 -2.55 -10.11
C LEU A 147 9.63 -2.15 -10.63
N ALA A 148 8.95 -3.04 -11.37
CA ALA A 148 7.62 -2.76 -11.93
C ALA A 148 6.58 -2.47 -10.83
N ILE A 149 6.57 -3.27 -9.77
CA ILE A 149 5.69 -3.07 -8.61
C ILE A 149 5.99 -1.73 -7.95
N SER A 150 7.27 -1.45 -7.66
CA SER A 150 7.65 -0.23 -6.96
C SER A 150 7.38 1.04 -7.77
N VAL A 151 7.60 1.01 -9.09
CA VAL A 151 7.22 2.13 -9.97
C VAL A 151 5.69 2.31 -10.01
N GLY A 152 4.93 1.21 -10.04
CA GLY A 152 3.46 1.27 -9.97
C GLY A 152 2.95 1.90 -8.67
N GLN A 153 3.54 1.52 -7.53
CA GLN A 153 3.24 2.12 -6.23
C GLN A 153 3.56 3.61 -6.19
N LEU A 154 4.75 4.01 -6.69
CA LEU A 154 5.13 5.43 -6.76
C LEU A 154 4.18 6.23 -7.66
N TYR A 155 3.79 5.68 -8.80
CA TYR A 155 2.82 6.31 -9.69
C TYR A 155 1.46 6.48 -9.02
N GLY A 156 0.96 5.44 -8.34
CA GLY A 156 -0.27 5.51 -7.55
C GLY A 156 -0.20 6.59 -6.46
N CYS A 157 0.89 6.66 -5.70
CA CYS A 157 1.11 7.70 -4.71
C CYS A 157 1.16 9.11 -5.33
N LEU A 158 1.81 9.28 -6.48
CA LEU A 158 1.85 10.56 -7.17
C LEU A 158 0.44 11.00 -7.57
N VAL A 159 -0.36 10.11 -8.18
CA VAL A 159 -1.76 10.40 -8.51
C VAL A 159 -2.53 10.77 -7.25
N TYR A 160 -2.39 9.98 -6.18
CA TYR A 160 -3.07 10.21 -4.90
C TYR A 160 -2.79 11.60 -4.28
N PHE A 161 -1.53 12.01 -4.24
CA PHE A 161 -1.13 13.32 -3.69
C PHE A 161 -1.52 14.47 -4.62
N ILE A 162 -1.32 14.30 -5.94
CA ILE A 162 -1.61 15.35 -6.92
C ILE A 162 -3.11 15.64 -6.95
N THR A 163 -3.97 14.62 -6.98
CA THR A 163 -5.43 14.85 -7.04
C THR A 163 -5.93 15.55 -5.79
N ALA A 164 -5.36 15.27 -4.62
CA ALA A 164 -5.73 15.95 -3.38
C ALA A 164 -5.47 17.46 -3.46
N ILE A 165 -4.32 17.85 -4.03
CA ILE A 165 -3.94 19.25 -4.24
C ILE A 165 -4.86 19.90 -5.29
N LEU A 166 -5.13 19.20 -6.40
CA LEU A 166 -5.99 19.71 -7.48
C LEU A 166 -7.45 19.89 -7.01
N GLU A 167 -7.91 19.07 -6.09
CA GLU A 167 -9.24 19.15 -5.46
C GLU A 167 -9.30 20.19 -4.31
N GLY A 168 -8.21 20.93 -4.08
CA GLY A 168 -8.17 22.07 -3.17
C GLY A 168 -7.70 21.77 -1.76
N ASP A 169 -7.08 20.61 -1.52
CA ASP A 169 -6.44 20.23 -0.25
C ASP A 169 -7.37 20.34 0.98
N ASN A 170 -8.65 20.00 0.77
CA ASN A 170 -9.72 20.15 1.77
C ASN A 170 -10.45 18.83 2.01
N PHE A 171 -9.75 17.85 2.58
CA PHE A 171 -10.26 16.49 2.81
C PHE A 171 -9.96 15.95 4.22
N ALA A 172 -9.01 16.54 4.95
CA ALA A 172 -8.62 16.08 6.28
C ALA A 172 -9.41 16.81 7.36
N THR A 173 -9.78 16.07 8.41
CA THR A 173 -10.64 16.61 9.48
C THR A 173 -9.91 17.59 10.42
N ASN A 174 -8.60 17.44 10.58
CA ASN A 174 -7.72 18.35 11.30
C ASN A 174 -6.24 18.07 10.98
N SER A 175 -5.33 18.91 11.48
CA SER A 175 -3.89 18.79 11.22
C SER A 175 -3.26 17.48 11.71
N PHE A 176 -3.73 16.90 12.82
CA PHE A 176 -3.20 15.61 13.29
C PHE A 176 -3.47 14.53 12.26
N TYR A 177 -4.71 14.43 11.78
CA TYR A 177 -5.08 13.47 10.75
C TYR A 177 -4.37 13.74 9.41
N TYR A 178 -4.21 15.01 9.03
CA TYR A 178 -3.45 15.38 7.84
C TYR A 178 -1.98 14.90 7.92
N TYR A 179 -1.26 15.23 8.99
CA TYR A 179 0.17 14.91 9.06
C TYR A 179 0.43 13.45 9.41
N SER A 180 -0.33 12.84 10.33
CA SER A 180 -0.07 11.47 10.79
C SER A 180 -0.60 10.41 9.83
N TYR A 181 -1.81 10.59 9.27
CA TYR A 181 -2.42 9.61 8.38
C TYR A 181 -2.08 9.93 6.93
N TYR A 182 -2.44 11.12 6.45
CA TYR A 182 -2.29 11.46 5.04
C TYR A 182 -0.81 11.58 4.61
N ILE A 183 0.01 12.36 5.31
CA ILE A 183 1.45 12.46 4.99
C ILE A 183 2.25 11.29 5.57
N GLY A 184 2.08 11.02 6.87
CA GLY A 184 2.92 10.09 7.62
C GLY A 184 2.77 8.64 7.17
N ALA A 185 1.54 8.14 7.05
CA ALA A 185 1.32 6.77 6.60
C ALA A 185 1.78 6.61 5.14
N ASN A 186 1.28 7.45 4.22
CA ASN A 186 1.61 7.32 2.80
C ASN A 186 3.10 7.60 2.47
N GLY A 187 3.82 8.36 3.31
CA GLY A 187 5.25 8.65 3.10
C GLY A 187 6.12 7.40 2.94
N TRP A 188 5.78 6.29 3.61
CA TRP A 188 6.52 5.03 3.47
C TRP A 188 6.31 4.34 2.11
N TRP A 189 5.14 4.56 1.49
CA TRP A 189 4.80 4.05 0.16
C TRP A 189 5.50 4.87 -0.95
N VAL A 190 6.09 6.02 -0.59
CA VAL A 190 7.01 6.75 -1.46
C VAL A 190 8.46 6.33 -1.19
N LEU A 191 8.88 6.34 0.08
CA LEU A 191 10.29 6.12 0.44
C LEU A 191 10.77 4.71 0.07
N ILE A 192 10.06 3.67 0.49
CA ILE A 192 10.53 2.29 0.34
C ILE A 192 10.52 1.86 -1.14
N PRO A 193 9.46 2.08 -1.91
CA PRO A 193 9.46 1.79 -3.35
C PRO A 193 10.53 2.57 -4.12
N SER A 194 10.87 3.80 -3.73
CA SER A 194 11.98 4.56 -4.34
C SER A 194 13.33 3.84 -4.14
N LEU A 195 13.61 3.39 -2.92
CA LEU A 195 14.84 2.65 -2.60
C LEU A 195 14.92 1.31 -3.35
N ILE A 196 13.79 0.58 -3.43
CA ILE A 196 13.71 -0.67 -4.18
C ILE A 196 13.93 -0.43 -5.67
N SER A 197 13.31 0.61 -6.24
CA SER A 197 13.46 0.97 -7.64
C SER A 197 14.91 1.29 -7.99
N PHE A 198 15.56 2.13 -7.18
CA PHE A 198 16.98 2.45 -7.36
C PHE A 198 17.88 1.21 -7.29
N ARG A 199 17.66 0.34 -6.30
CA ARG A 199 18.40 -0.92 -6.16
C ARG A 199 18.20 -1.82 -7.39
N CYS A 200 16.95 -2.04 -7.81
CA CYS A 200 16.63 -2.95 -8.89
C CYS A 200 17.17 -2.44 -10.23
N TRP A 201 17.03 -1.13 -10.50
CA TRP A 201 17.62 -0.48 -11.67
C TRP A 201 19.11 -0.78 -11.78
N ASN A 202 19.88 -0.50 -10.72
CA ASN A 202 21.33 -0.74 -10.70
C ASN A 202 21.68 -2.22 -10.91
N LYS A 203 20.92 -3.14 -10.32
CA LYS A 203 21.15 -4.59 -10.49
C LYS A 203 20.86 -5.06 -11.91
N ILE A 204 19.79 -4.56 -12.53
CA ILE A 204 19.40 -4.89 -13.91
C ILE A 204 20.46 -4.37 -14.88
N CYS A 205 20.86 -3.10 -14.76
CA CYS A 205 21.89 -2.50 -15.63
C CYS A 205 23.24 -3.23 -15.51
N ALA A 206 23.69 -3.56 -14.29
CA ALA A 206 24.93 -4.30 -14.09
C ALA A 206 24.88 -5.70 -14.74
N ALA A 207 23.76 -6.41 -14.62
CA ALA A 207 23.59 -7.72 -15.27
C ALA A 207 23.59 -7.63 -16.80
N ALA A 208 22.99 -6.57 -17.36
CA ALA A 208 23.00 -6.34 -18.81
C ALA A 208 24.43 -6.11 -19.33
N ASN A 209 25.22 -5.26 -18.67
CA ASN A 209 26.61 -4.97 -19.05
C ASN A 209 27.49 -6.23 -19.02
N ASN A 210 27.40 -7.02 -17.94
CA ASN A 210 28.17 -8.27 -17.83
C ASN A 210 27.84 -9.26 -18.95
N ASN A 211 26.57 -9.36 -19.36
CA ASN A 211 26.17 -10.23 -20.46
C ASN A 211 26.73 -9.77 -21.81
N VAL A 212 26.85 -8.46 -22.03
CA VAL A 212 27.51 -7.90 -23.22
C VAL A 212 28.99 -8.29 -23.23
N GLU A 213 29.71 -8.09 -22.12
CA GLU A 213 31.13 -8.45 -22.02
C GLU A 213 31.39 -9.94 -22.25
N ILE A 214 30.56 -10.82 -21.69
CA ILE A 214 30.67 -12.28 -21.89
C ILE A 214 30.46 -12.64 -23.36
N LYS A 215 29.46 -12.03 -24.02
CA LYS A 215 29.22 -12.26 -25.46
C LYS A 215 30.37 -11.76 -26.32
N THR A 216 30.97 -10.61 -25.99
CA THR A 216 32.15 -10.08 -26.71
C THR A 216 33.34 -11.03 -26.56
N LYS A 217 33.67 -11.45 -25.34
CA LYS A 217 34.77 -12.41 -25.09
C LYS A 217 34.60 -13.76 -25.80
N LYS A 218 33.36 -14.22 -25.98
CA LYS A 218 33.05 -15.44 -26.75
C LYS A 218 33.18 -15.27 -28.26
N LYS A 219 33.06 -14.05 -28.80
CA LYS A 219 33.24 -13.77 -30.24
C LYS A 219 34.72 -13.59 -30.62
N THR A 220 35.57 -13.22 -29.67
CA THR A 220 37.01 -13.01 -29.90
C THR A 220 37.86 -14.29 -29.71
N ARG A 221 37.24 -15.41 -29.34
CA ARG A 221 37.85 -16.75 -29.27
C ARG A 221 37.35 -17.60 -30.43
#